data_AF-A0A8J2XH85-F1
#
_entry.id   AF-A0A8J2XH85-F1
#
_cell.length_a   1.000
_cell.length_b   1.000
_cell.length_c   1.000
_cell.angle_alpha   90.00
_cell.angle_beta   90.00
_cell.angle_gamma   90.00
#
_symmetry.space_group_name_H-M   'P 1'
#
loop_
_entity.id
_entity.type
_entity.pdbx_description
1 polymer ?
#
loop_
_entity_poly.entity_id
_entity_poly.type
_entity_poly.pdbx_seq_one_letter_code
_entity_poly.pdbx_strand_id
1 'polypeptide(L)'
;MSDINIKTISYHTSCKTFKKPMRKIYDYVFFSIYRSLNITNKSIPEWSAIILISLLLFVNIFSILIYIDYDIKSIGKKGFGIITSLLIGLNYLYFLKGKRYLIILNRFDEQKNKLICDSIVLLYACISVFTFLCFLGIELERTSYMTGFVALSALIPFMFTNIKK
;
A
#
# COMPACT_ATOMS: atom_id res chain seq x y z
N MET A 1 8.56 -51.22 -23.64
CA MET A 1 7.40 -50.31 -23.75
C MET A 1 7.83 -48.98 -23.14
N SER A 2 8.32 -48.11 -24.02
CA SER A 2 8.68 -46.68 -23.90
C SER A 2 8.96 -46.03 -22.52
N ASP A 3 10.25 -45.79 -22.27
CA ASP A 3 10.79 -44.84 -21.29
C ASP A 3 10.57 -43.39 -21.74
N ILE A 4 9.90 -42.59 -20.92
CA ILE A 4 9.69 -41.16 -21.17
C ILE A 4 10.85 -40.38 -20.54
N ASN A 5 11.78 -39.96 -21.40
CA ASN A 5 12.93 -39.15 -21.04
C ASN A 5 12.50 -37.66 -20.91
N ILE A 6 12.22 -37.22 -19.68
CA ILE A 6 11.84 -35.83 -19.38
C ILE A 6 13.10 -34.97 -19.39
N LYS A 7 13.39 -34.36 -20.54
CA LYS A 7 14.37 -33.28 -20.68
C LYS A 7 14.02 -32.14 -19.74
N THR A 8 14.88 -31.94 -18.75
CA THR A 8 14.88 -30.84 -17.79
C THR A 8 15.16 -29.53 -18.54
N ILE A 9 14.13 -28.71 -18.74
CA ILE A 9 14.28 -27.36 -19.28
C ILE A 9 14.77 -26.46 -18.14
N SER A 10 16.08 -26.24 -18.10
CA SER A 10 16.73 -25.32 -17.18
C SER A 10 16.49 -23.88 -17.65
N TYR A 11 15.60 -23.15 -16.96
CA TYR A 11 15.41 -21.72 -17.18
C TYR A 11 16.56 -20.95 -16.52
N HIS A 12 17.61 -20.69 -17.29
CA HIS A 12 18.68 -19.78 -16.92
C HIS A 12 18.17 -18.33 -16.99
N THR A 13 17.52 -17.87 -15.92
CA THR A 13 17.18 -16.44 -15.77
C THR A 13 18.46 -15.67 -15.47
N SER A 14 18.98 -15.00 -16.51
CA SER A 14 20.13 -14.10 -16.43
C SER A 14 19.93 -13.08 -15.31
N CYS A 15 20.69 -13.25 -14.23
CA CYS A 15 20.72 -12.36 -13.07
C CYS A 15 21.47 -11.08 -13.47
N LYS A 16 20.77 -10.17 -14.16
CA LYS A 16 21.27 -8.81 -14.37
C LYS A 16 21.43 -8.16 -13.00
N THR A 17 22.65 -7.72 -12.70
CA THR A 17 23.00 -6.96 -11.51
C THR A 17 22.09 -5.73 -11.40
N PHE A 18 21.04 -5.87 -10.58
CA PHE A 18 20.12 -4.79 -10.28
C PHE A 18 20.90 -3.73 -9.51
N LYS A 19 21.35 -2.69 -10.22
CA LYS A 19 21.90 -1.46 -9.66
C LYS A 19 20.96 -1.00 -8.55
N LYS A 20 21.37 -1.20 -7.29
CA LYS A 20 20.57 -1.04 -6.07
C LYS A 20 19.95 0.36 -6.06
N PRO A 21 18.69 0.55 -6.45
CA PRO A 21 18.11 1.87 -6.43
C PRO A 21 17.92 2.27 -4.97
N MET A 22 18.24 3.53 -4.65
CA MET A 22 18.02 4.11 -3.32
C MET A 22 16.66 3.69 -2.76
N ARG A 23 16.64 3.29 -1.48
CA ARG A 23 15.42 2.95 -0.75
C ARG A 23 14.49 4.15 -0.77
N LYS A 24 13.45 4.09 -1.61
CA LYS A 24 12.37 5.06 -1.57
C LYS A 24 11.43 4.62 -0.45
N ILE A 25 11.21 5.49 0.54
CA ILE A 25 10.27 5.27 1.65
C ILE A 25 8.93 4.76 1.12
N TYR A 26 8.50 5.29 -0.03
CA TYR A 26 7.28 4.86 -0.73
C TYR A 26 7.24 3.37 -1.12
N ASP A 27 8.34 2.81 -1.62
CA ASP A 27 8.43 1.38 -1.95
C ASP A 27 8.27 0.53 -0.66
N TYR A 28 8.80 1.03 0.46
CA TYR A 28 8.70 0.35 1.75
C TYR A 28 7.26 0.38 2.31
N VAL A 29 6.59 1.53 2.24
CA VAL A 29 5.17 1.67 2.62
C VAL A 29 4.32 0.68 1.83
N PHE A 30 4.54 0.57 0.52
CA PHE A 30 3.87 -0.43 -0.32
C PHE A 30 4.12 -1.86 0.16
N PHE A 31 5.38 -2.23 0.41
CA PHE A 31 5.73 -3.57 0.86
C PHE A 31 5.08 -3.93 2.21
N SER A 32 5.08 -2.98 3.16
CA SER A 32 4.46 -3.15 4.47
C SER A 32 2.94 -3.39 4.35
N ILE A 33 2.26 -2.57 3.54
CA ILE A 33 0.83 -2.75 3.24
C ILE A 33 0.59 -4.11 2.59
N TYR A 34 1.37 -4.47 1.57
CA TYR A 34 1.28 -5.76 0.89
C TYR A 34 1.39 -6.92 1.86
N ARG A 35 2.37 -6.91 2.76
CA ARG A 35 2.54 -8.00 3.73
C ARG A 35 1.30 -8.16 4.61
N SER A 36 0.79 -7.05 5.13
CA SER A 36 -0.41 -7.04 5.96
C SER A 36 -1.60 -7.64 5.21
N LEU A 37 -1.80 -7.22 3.95
CA LEU A 37 -2.87 -7.72 3.10
C LEU A 37 -2.68 -9.17 2.65
N ASN A 38 -1.45 -9.64 2.45
CA ASN A 38 -1.18 -11.03 2.04
C ASN A 38 -1.61 -12.05 3.12
N ILE A 39 -1.73 -11.62 4.38
CA ILE A 39 -2.23 -12.46 5.47
C ILE A 39 -3.75 -12.62 5.39
N THR A 40 -4.48 -11.55 5.05
CA THR A 40 -5.96 -11.51 5.05
C THR A 40 -6.58 -11.78 3.69
N ASN A 41 -5.92 -11.39 2.59
CA ASN A 41 -6.35 -11.57 1.21
C ASN A 41 -5.27 -12.32 0.41
N LYS A 42 -5.42 -13.64 0.28
CA LYS A 42 -4.47 -14.49 -0.45
C LYS A 42 -4.64 -14.47 -1.97
N SER A 43 -5.80 -14.03 -2.46
CA SER A 43 -6.13 -14.17 -3.87
C SER A 43 -5.40 -13.14 -4.73
N ILE A 44 -5.37 -11.88 -4.28
CA ILE A 44 -4.87 -10.75 -5.08
C ILE A 44 -4.21 -9.65 -4.19
N PRO A 45 -3.24 -9.99 -3.32
CA PRO A 45 -2.67 -9.06 -2.34
C PRO A 45 -1.92 -7.87 -2.94
N GLU A 46 -1.25 -8.05 -4.10
CA GLU A 46 -0.49 -6.99 -4.75
C GLU A 46 -1.39 -5.85 -5.22
N TRP A 47 -2.49 -6.19 -5.87
CA TRP A 47 -3.40 -5.20 -6.42
C TRP A 47 -4.16 -4.48 -5.32
N SER A 48 -4.57 -5.19 -4.27
CA SER A 48 -5.14 -4.56 -3.07
C SER A 48 -4.16 -3.59 -2.42
N ALA A 49 -2.86 -3.93 -2.36
CA ALA A 49 -1.84 -3.05 -1.81
C ALA A 49 -1.64 -1.79 -2.66
N ILE A 50 -1.63 -1.92 -3.99
CA ILE A 50 -1.55 -0.77 -4.92
C ILE A 50 -2.77 0.16 -4.73
N ILE A 51 -3.96 -0.40 -4.61
CA ILE A 51 -5.18 0.39 -4.39
C ILE A 51 -5.11 1.10 -3.04
N LEU A 52 -4.75 0.39 -1.98
CA LEU A 52 -4.72 0.97 -0.63
C LEU A 52 -3.68 2.09 -0.50
N ILE A 53 -2.46 1.91 -1.04
CA ILE A 53 -1.47 2.99 -1.02
C ILE A 53 -1.89 4.19 -1.88
N SER A 54 -2.67 3.96 -2.96
CA SER A 54 -3.24 5.03 -3.77
C SER A 54 -4.31 5.82 -3.02
N LEU A 55 -5.20 5.13 -2.29
CA LEU A 55 -6.19 5.75 -1.42
C LEU A 55 -5.51 6.54 -0.30
N LEU A 56 -4.46 6.00 0.30
CA LEU A 56 -3.71 6.68 1.35
C LEU A 56 -3.01 7.95 0.84
N LEU A 57 -2.44 7.90 -0.38
CA LEU A 57 -1.87 9.07 -1.05
C LEU A 57 -2.95 10.12 -1.33
N PHE A 58 -4.11 9.68 -1.83
CA PHE A 58 -5.26 10.55 -2.07
C PHE A 58 -5.72 11.26 -0.80
N VAL A 59 -5.91 10.51 0.30
CA VAL A 59 -6.30 11.05 1.62
C VAL A 59 -5.32 12.14 2.06
N ASN A 60 -4.00 11.90 1.94
CA ASN A 60 -2.99 12.89 2.31
C ASN A 60 -3.01 14.15 1.44
N ILE A 61 -3.14 14.00 0.11
CA ILE A 61 -3.22 15.15 -0.81
C ILE A 61 -4.47 15.99 -0.49
N PHE A 62 -5.62 15.34 -0.30
CA PHE A 62 -6.85 16.05 0.04
C PHE A 62 -6.81 16.70 1.41
N SER A 63 -6.18 16.07 2.40
CA SER A 63 -5.92 16.72 3.69
C SER A 63 -5.14 18.02 3.52
N ILE A 64 -4.09 18.03 2.68
CA ILE A 64 -3.31 19.23 2.40
C ILE A 64 -4.16 20.29 1.69
N LEU A 65 -4.97 19.89 0.70
CA LEU A 65 -5.87 20.82 -0.01
C LEU A 65 -6.89 21.47 0.94
N ILE A 66 -7.46 20.71 1.87
CA ILE A 66 -8.37 21.25 2.89
C ILE A 66 -7.61 22.19 3.84
N TYR A 67 -6.40 21.80 4.26
CA TYR A 67 -5.57 22.59 5.19
C TYR A 67 -5.19 23.97 4.64
N ILE A 68 -4.97 24.09 3.34
CA ILE A 68 -4.67 25.38 2.67
C ILE A 68 -5.92 26.16 2.26
N ASP A 69 -7.11 25.77 2.77
CA ASP A 69 -8.41 26.35 2.43
C ASP A 69 -8.68 26.39 0.91
N TYR A 70 -8.20 25.39 0.17
CA TYR A 70 -8.52 25.28 -1.25
C TYR A 70 -10.03 25.10 -1.41
N ASP A 71 -10.66 25.89 -2.28
CA ASP A 71 -12.10 25.80 -2.52
C ASP A 71 -12.46 24.52 -3.30
N ILE A 72 -12.57 23.39 -2.58
CA ILE A 72 -12.94 22.09 -3.14
C ILE A 72 -14.35 22.14 -3.76
N LYS A 73 -15.22 23.05 -3.31
CA LYS A 73 -16.58 23.19 -3.87
C LYS A 73 -16.52 23.67 -5.32
N SER A 74 -15.55 24.51 -5.67
CA SER A 74 -15.34 24.99 -7.05
C SER A 74 -15.05 23.87 -8.06
N ILE A 75 -14.45 22.77 -7.62
CA ILE A 75 -14.13 21.60 -8.47
C ILE A 75 -15.42 20.89 -8.95
N GLY A 76 -16.47 20.93 -8.15
CA GLY A 76 -17.72 20.21 -8.38
C GLY A 76 -17.57 18.68 -8.28
N LYS A 77 -18.72 17.98 -8.19
CA LYS A 77 -18.76 16.51 -8.02
C LYS A 77 -18.05 15.75 -9.16
N LYS A 78 -18.25 16.21 -10.41
CA LYS A 78 -17.66 15.58 -11.60
C LYS A 78 -16.14 15.78 -11.62
N GLY A 79 -15.66 17.00 -11.32
CA GLY A 79 -14.22 17.27 -11.27
C GLY A 79 -13.53 16.49 -10.15
N PHE A 80 -14.16 16.39 -8.98
CA PHE A 80 -13.63 15.62 -7.86
C PHE A 80 -13.46 14.15 -8.22
N GLY A 81 -14.47 13.55 -8.86
CA GLY A 81 -14.40 12.17 -9.35
C GLY A 81 -13.24 11.97 -10.34
N ILE A 82 -13.10 12.88 -11.32
CA ILE A 82 -12.02 12.81 -12.32
C ILE A 82 -10.63 12.92 -11.67
N ILE A 83 -10.42 13.89 -10.78
CA ILE A 83 -9.13 14.08 -10.09
C ILE A 83 -8.78 12.86 -9.25
N THR A 84 -9.76 12.33 -8.51
CA THR A 84 -9.59 11.13 -7.68
C THR A 84 -9.19 9.93 -8.55
N SER A 85 -9.94 9.68 -9.63
CA SER A 85 -9.65 8.57 -10.55
C SER A 85 -8.30 8.73 -11.25
N LEU A 86 -7.90 9.96 -11.59
CA LEU A 86 -6.63 10.25 -12.25
C LEU A 86 -5.45 10.06 -11.30
N LEU A 87 -5.56 10.50 -10.04
CA LEU A 87 -4.55 10.24 -9.01
C LEU A 87 -4.36 8.75 -8.75
N ILE A 88 -5.46 8.01 -8.53
CA ILE A 88 -5.42 6.57 -8.31
C ILE A 88 -4.87 5.85 -9.55
N GLY A 89 -5.34 6.22 -10.74
CA GLY A 89 -4.93 5.63 -12.01
C GLY A 89 -3.45 5.85 -12.32
N LEU A 90 -2.93 7.07 -12.15
CA LEU A 90 -1.51 7.37 -12.34
C LEU A 90 -0.64 6.59 -11.36
N ASN A 91 -1.05 6.53 -10.08
CA ASN A 91 -0.30 5.79 -9.08
C ASN A 91 -0.32 4.28 -9.34
N TYR A 92 -1.46 3.76 -9.78
CA TYR A 92 -1.60 2.37 -10.20
C TYR A 92 -0.69 2.03 -11.39
N LEU A 93 -0.70 2.86 -12.43
CA LEU A 93 0.19 2.73 -13.58
C LEU A 93 1.67 2.82 -13.18
N TYR A 94 2.03 3.65 -12.20
CA TYR A 94 3.39 3.73 -11.67
C TYR A 94 3.89 2.39 -11.11
N PHE A 95 3.03 1.65 -10.39
CA PHE A 95 3.39 0.32 -9.88
C PHE A 95 3.41 -0.76 -10.97
N LEU A 96 2.53 -0.67 -11.95
CA LEU A 96 2.49 -1.62 -13.08
C LEU A 96 3.64 -1.43 -14.06
N LYS A 97 4.09 -0.19 -14.25
CA LYS A 97 5.17 0.13 -15.20
C LYS A 97 6.43 -0.66 -14.86
N GLY A 98 6.84 -1.52 -15.79
CA GLY A 98 8.01 -2.39 -15.63
C GLY A 98 7.88 -3.40 -14.48
N LYS A 99 6.66 -3.79 -14.10
CA LYS A 99 6.37 -4.70 -12.98
C LYS A 99 7.06 -4.26 -11.68
N ARG A 100 7.06 -2.95 -11.43
CA ARG A 100 7.76 -2.34 -10.29
C ARG A 100 7.34 -2.98 -8.97
N TYR A 101 6.06 -3.30 -8.79
CA TYR A 101 5.57 -3.99 -7.59
C TYR A 101 6.35 -5.28 -7.30
N LEU A 102 6.58 -6.16 -8.31
CA LEU A 102 7.38 -7.39 -8.13
C LEU A 102 8.83 -7.10 -7.73
N ILE A 103 9.44 -6.08 -8.32
CA ILE A 103 10.81 -5.66 -7.98
C ILE A 103 10.89 -5.22 -6.52
N ILE A 104 9.85 -4.55 -6.01
CA ILE A 104 9.77 -4.14 -4.61
C ILE A 104 9.63 -5.36 -3.71
N LEU A 105 8.70 -6.29 -4.02
CA LEU A 105 8.49 -7.51 -3.22
C LEU A 105 9.77 -8.32 -3.08
N ASN A 106 10.46 -8.60 -4.19
CA ASN A 106 11.70 -9.36 -4.19
C ASN A 106 12.83 -8.67 -3.41
N ARG A 107 12.83 -7.32 -3.37
CA ARG A 107 13.86 -6.55 -2.66
C ARG A 107 13.70 -6.59 -1.14
N PHE A 108 12.47 -6.60 -0.65
CA PHE A 108 12.17 -6.44 0.78
C PHE A 108 11.87 -7.77 1.50
N ASP A 109 11.78 -8.88 0.77
CA ASP A 109 11.43 -10.18 1.34
C ASP A 109 12.44 -10.68 2.41
N GLU A 110 13.72 -10.30 2.29
CA GLU A 110 14.77 -10.77 3.22
C GLU A 110 15.00 -9.87 4.46
N GLN A 111 14.22 -8.80 4.67
CA GLN A 111 14.50 -7.90 5.80
C GLN A 111 14.22 -8.52 7.18
N LYS A 112 15.10 -8.28 8.17
CA LYS A 112 14.95 -8.80 9.55
C LYS A 112 14.02 -7.96 10.44
N ASN A 113 14.07 -6.62 10.37
CA ASN A 113 13.30 -5.72 11.25
C ASN A 113 11.92 -5.36 10.69
N LYS A 114 11.14 -6.40 10.38
CA LYS A 114 9.84 -6.29 9.70
C LYS A 114 8.75 -5.64 10.57
N LEU A 115 8.65 -6.01 11.85
CA LEU A 115 7.54 -5.60 12.71
C LEU A 115 7.53 -4.11 13.07
N ILE A 116 8.66 -3.56 13.50
CA ILE A 116 8.77 -2.14 13.89
C ILE A 116 8.37 -1.23 12.72
N CYS A 117 8.87 -1.56 11.53
CA CYS A 117 8.63 -0.74 10.37
C CYS A 117 7.19 -0.88 9.85
N ASP A 118 6.51 -2.03 10.04
CA ASP A 118 5.06 -2.14 9.82
C ASP A 118 4.25 -1.30 10.81
N SER A 119 4.63 -1.29 12.08
CA SER A 119 3.98 -0.46 13.09
C SER A 119 4.05 1.03 12.73
N ILE A 120 5.19 1.49 12.17
CA ILE A 120 5.35 2.87 11.68
C ILE A 120 4.40 3.14 10.50
N VAL A 121 4.28 2.22 9.54
CA VAL A 121 3.38 2.39 8.39
C VAL A 121 1.91 2.38 8.82
N LEU A 122 1.55 1.54 9.79
CA LEU A 122 0.22 1.53 10.39
C LEU A 122 -0.07 2.85 11.09
N LEU A 123 0.85 3.32 11.94
CA LEU A 123 0.71 4.60 12.62
C LEU A 123 0.54 5.75 11.61
N TYR A 124 1.32 5.74 10.54
CA TYR A 124 1.19 6.70 9.44
C TYR A 124 -0.19 6.63 8.78
N ALA A 125 -0.73 5.45 8.52
CA ALA A 125 -2.07 5.29 7.95
C ALA A 125 -3.16 5.82 8.89
N CYS A 126 -3.05 5.52 10.20
CA CYS A 126 -3.97 6.02 11.22
C CYS A 126 -3.93 7.56 11.31
N ILE A 127 -2.73 8.16 11.38
CA ILE A 127 -2.57 9.61 11.41
C ILE A 127 -3.16 10.23 10.13
N SER A 128 -2.88 9.65 8.96
CA SER A 128 -3.40 10.16 7.68
C SER A 128 -4.93 10.21 7.66
N VAL A 129 -5.60 9.13 8.09
CA VAL A 129 -7.06 9.05 8.14
C VAL A 129 -7.61 9.98 9.21
N PHE A 130 -7.01 10.02 10.39
CA PHE A 130 -7.43 10.89 11.49
C PHE A 130 -7.38 12.36 11.08
N THR A 131 -6.24 12.81 10.55
CA THR A 131 -6.06 14.20 10.08
C THR A 131 -7.06 14.55 8.99
N PHE A 132 -7.31 13.65 8.04
CA PHE A 132 -8.30 13.87 6.99
C PHE A 132 -9.71 14.07 7.55
N LEU A 133 -10.15 13.21 8.47
CA LEU A 133 -11.47 13.31 9.09
C LEU A 133 -11.61 14.58 9.95
N CYS A 134 -10.55 14.96 10.68
CA CYS A 134 -10.51 16.22 11.42
C CYS A 134 -10.64 17.43 10.49
N PHE A 135 -9.93 17.44 9.37
CA PHE A 135 -10.01 18.52 8.39
C PHE A 135 -11.37 18.59 7.69
N LEU A 136 -12.08 17.46 7.56
CA LEU A 136 -13.48 17.45 7.11
C LEU A 136 -14.46 18.02 8.15
N GLY A 137 -14.00 18.38 9.35
CA GLY A 137 -14.85 18.91 10.43
C GLY A 137 -15.75 17.85 11.08
N ILE A 138 -15.38 16.57 10.97
CA ILE A 138 -16.10 15.50 11.65
C ILE A 138 -15.77 15.54 13.15
N GLU A 139 -16.80 15.39 13.99
CA GLU A 139 -16.67 15.37 15.45
C GLU A 139 -15.54 14.43 15.91
N LEU A 140 -14.77 14.88 16.91
CA LEU A 140 -13.59 14.17 17.40
C LEU A 140 -13.92 12.74 17.86
N GLU A 141 -15.07 12.56 18.51
CA GLU A 141 -15.55 11.26 18.98
C GLU A 141 -15.71 10.29 17.79
N ARG A 142 -16.47 10.68 16.76
CA ARG A 142 -16.66 9.86 15.55
C ARG A 142 -15.35 9.60 14.80
N THR A 143 -14.49 10.61 14.71
CA THR A 143 -13.17 10.50 14.07
C THR A 143 -12.28 9.49 14.80
N SER A 144 -12.30 9.50 16.14
CA SER A 144 -11.55 8.55 16.96
C SER A 144 -12.07 7.12 16.81
N TYR A 145 -13.39 6.91 16.75
CA TYR A 145 -13.99 5.59 16.50
C TYR A 145 -13.62 5.04 15.13
N MET A 146 -13.72 5.84 14.07
CA MET A 146 -13.37 5.40 12.71
C MET A 146 -11.88 5.07 12.58
N THR A 147 -11.01 5.91 13.16
CA THR A 147 -9.57 5.68 13.16
C THR A 147 -9.21 4.46 14.00
N GLY A 148 -9.86 4.28 15.16
CA GLY A 148 -9.71 3.10 15.99
C GLY A 148 -10.12 1.82 15.28
N PHE A 149 -11.21 1.85 14.50
CA PHE A 149 -11.64 0.73 13.66
C PHE A 149 -10.59 0.39 12.59
N VAL A 150 -10.03 1.40 11.92
CA VAL A 150 -8.92 1.20 10.96
C VAL A 150 -7.71 0.56 11.65
N ALA A 151 -7.29 1.07 12.81
CA ALA A 151 -6.18 0.53 13.58
C ALA A 151 -6.43 -0.93 13.99
N LEU A 152 -7.61 -1.24 14.53
CA LEU A 152 -7.99 -2.60 14.92
C LEU A 152 -8.00 -3.56 13.73
N SER A 153 -8.59 -3.15 12.60
CA SER A 153 -8.62 -3.98 11.39
C SER A 153 -7.23 -4.34 10.88
N ALA A 154 -6.27 -3.42 11.02
CA ALA A 154 -4.88 -3.63 10.61
C ALA A 154 -4.04 -4.42 11.64
N LEU A 155 -4.45 -4.45 12.92
CA LEU A 155 -3.81 -5.26 13.96
C LEU A 155 -4.13 -6.76 13.82
N ILE A 156 -5.26 -7.12 13.20
CA ILE A 156 -5.65 -8.52 12.97
C ILE A 156 -4.52 -9.30 12.25
N PRO A 157 -4.03 -8.87 11.06
CA PRO A 157 -2.89 -9.50 10.40
C PRO A 157 -1.64 -9.62 11.30
N PHE A 158 -1.37 -8.61 12.12
CA PHE A 158 -0.20 -8.58 13.00
C PHE A 158 -0.27 -9.69 14.05
N MET A 159 -1.45 -9.89 14.66
CA MET A 159 -1.65 -10.97 15.65
C MET A 159 -1.45 -12.36 15.03
N PHE A 160 -1.97 -12.59 13.83
CA PHE A 160 -1.80 -13.87 13.14
C PHE A 160 -0.35 -14.18 12.72
N THR A 161 0.48 -13.15 12.54
CA THR A 161 1.90 -13.31 12.18
C THR A 161 2.72 -13.84 13.34
N ASN A 162 2.41 -13.43 14.59
CA ASN A 162 3.16 -13.83 15.77
C ASN A 162 2.84 -15.26 16.24
N ILE A 163 1.67 -15.80 15.88
CA ILE A 163 1.26 -17.17 16.25
C ILE A 163 2.00 -18.25 15.44
N LYS A 164 2.51 -17.91 14.25
CA LYS A 164 3.15 -18.86 13.32
C LYS A 164 4.67 -18.98 13.46
N LYS A 165 5.28 -18.26 14.41
CA LYS A 165 6.71 -18.34 14.73
C LYS A 165 6.89 -19.12 16.02
#